data_AF-A0A445EWY7-F1
#
_entry.id   AF-A0A445EWY7-F1
#
_cell.length_a   1.000
_cell.length_b   1.000
_cell.length_c   1.000
_cell.angle_alpha   90.00
_cell.angle_beta   90.00
_cell.angle_gamma   90.00
#
_symmetry.space_group_name_H-M   'P 1'
#
loop_
_entity.id
_entity.type
_entity.pdbx_description
1 polymer ?
#
loop_
_entity_poly.entity_id
_entity_poly.type
_entity_poly.pdbx_seq_one_letter_code
_entity_poly.pdbx_strand_id
1 'polypeptide(L)'
;MLSIKRVATLVSNFQKEEVGVAAPPSEGCGRNCLKSCCIQAAKLPLYAFKEVEKVGGKDLPLCKDQSVAFLDSLILGEWEDRMQRGLFRYDVTACETKVIPGEYGFIAQLNEGRHLKKRPTEFQVDKVLQPFDESKFNFTKIGQEEVLFQFEASSDAEVQFFPNAPIDVENSPSVVAINVSPIEYGHVLLIPRIFECFPQRIDHASFLLALHMAVEAGNPYFRLGYNSLGAFATINHLHFQAYYLAVPFPIEKAPTKKIAKLNRGVKISKLLNYPIRGLVFEGGHLLKDLANTVSDACICLQHNNIPYNILISDCGRQVFLLPQCYAEKQALGEASAELLDTQVNPAVWEISGHMVLKRRKDYEEASEANAWRLLAEVSLSEERFQEVSCLIFQAMTSSELEVKCQCVEEAGSSPSPAMVAGSQECLVLQ
;
A
#
# COMPACT_ATOMS: atom_id res chain seq x y z
N MET A 1 -33.35 -34.73 1.05
CA MET A 1 -32.63 -33.62 0.41
C MET A 1 -32.84 -32.37 1.25
N LEU A 2 -31.81 -31.96 2.01
CA LEU A 2 -31.85 -30.74 2.82
C LEU A 2 -31.55 -29.55 1.90
N SER A 3 -32.57 -28.77 1.57
CA SER A 3 -32.41 -27.52 0.84
C SER A 3 -31.93 -26.44 1.80
N ILE A 4 -30.67 -26.04 1.68
CA ILE A 4 -30.15 -24.86 2.38
C ILE A 4 -30.81 -23.63 1.75
N LYS A 5 -31.65 -22.94 2.53
CA LYS A 5 -32.19 -21.63 2.17
C LYS A 5 -31.00 -20.67 2.01
N ARG A 6 -30.80 -20.14 0.80
CA ARG A 6 -29.95 -18.97 0.57
C ARG A 6 -30.57 -17.79 1.33
N VAL A 7 -29.92 -17.38 2.41
CA VAL A 7 -30.20 -16.09 3.06
C VAL A 7 -29.69 -15.01 2.12
N ALA A 8 -30.52 -14.00 1.84
CA ALA A 8 -30.13 -12.86 1.02
C ALA A 8 -28.98 -12.12 1.72
N THR A 9 -27.79 -12.16 1.12
CA THR A 9 -26.64 -11.39 1.59
C THR A 9 -26.91 -9.93 1.24
N LEU A 10 -26.97 -9.05 2.25
CA LEU A 10 -26.95 -7.61 2.07
C LEU A 10 -25.54 -7.23 1.59
N VAL A 11 -25.26 -7.44 0.29
CA VAL A 11 -24.03 -6.93 -0.35
C VAL A 11 -23.99 -5.43 -0.06
N SER A 12 -22.88 -4.89 0.48
CA SER A 12 -22.73 -3.45 0.74
C SER A 12 -23.15 -2.64 -0.51
N ASN A 13 -24.40 -2.18 -0.49
CA ASN A 13 -25.04 -1.44 -1.58
C ASN A 13 -24.68 0.05 -1.52
N PHE A 14 -24.00 0.48 -0.45
CA PHE A 14 -23.53 1.86 -0.24
C PHE A 14 -22.52 2.31 -1.30
N GLN A 15 -21.97 1.34 -2.03
CA GLN A 15 -20.89 1.50 -2.97
C GLN A 15 -21.33 1.53 -4.45
N LYS A 16 -22.59 1.20 -4.76
CA LYS A 16 -23.18 1.39 -6.10
C LYS A 16 -23.79 2.80 -6.19
N GLU A 17 -23.28 3.63 -7.10
CA GLU A 17 -24.00 4.84 -7.50
C GLU A 17 -25.17 4.42 -8.40
N GLU A 18 -26.29 4.03 -7.81
CA GLU A 18 -27.56 4.06 -8.54
C GLU A 18 -27.97 5.53 -8.71
N VAL A 19 -28.03 5.97 -9.96
CA VAL A 19 -28.58 7.27 -10.36
C VAL A 19 -30.09 7.20 -10.12
N GLY A 20 -30.57 7.65 -8.95
CA GLY A 20 -32.00 7.62 -8.67
C GLY A 20 -32.41 8.13 -7.30
N VAL A 21 -33.09 9.30 -7.32
CA VAL A 21 -33.95 9.92 -6.30
C VAL A 21 -33.23 10.43 -5.03
N ALA A 22 -33.06 11.75 -4.97
CA ALA A 22 -32.65 12.46 -3.76
C ALA A 22 -33.71 12.28 -2.65
N ALA A 23 -33.27 11.79 -1.49
CA ALA A 23 -34.08 11.77 -0.28
C ALA A 23 -34.29 13.20 0.26
N PRO A 24 -35.37 13.46 1.03
CA PRO A 24 -35.65 14.79 1.59
C PRO A 24 -34.50 15.28 2.49
N PRO A 25 -34.23 16.60 2.54
CA PRO A 25 -33.04 17.17 3.18
C PRO A 25 -32.93 17.00 4.70
N SER A 26 -33.89 16.36 5.37
CA SER A 26 -33.88 16.11 6.83
C SER A 26 -33.45 14.69 7.22
N GLU A 27 -33.38 13.76 6.29
CA GLU A 27 -32.85 12.41 6.51
C GLU A 27 -31.61 12.28 5.63
N GLY A 28 -30.49 11.78 6.17
CA GLY A 28 -29.22 11.70 5.46
C GLY A 28 -29.28 10.95 4.11
N CYS A 29 -28.15 10.69 3.46
CA CYS A 29 -28.14 10.08 2.13
C CYS A 29 -28.65 8.61 2.06
N GLY A 30 -29.20 8.07 3.14
CA GLY A 30 -29.64 6.68 3.27
C GLY A 30 -28.49 5.67 3.34
N ARG A 31 -27.23 6.14 3.20
CA ARG A 31 -26.03 5.32 3.16
C ARG A 31 -25.17 5.36 4.41
N ASN A 32 -25.61 6.09 5.43
CA ASN A 32 -24.86 6.29 6.67
C ASN A 32 -23.38 6.65 6.44
N CYS A 33 -23.10 7.52 5.47
CA CYS A 33 -21.72 7.75 5.02
C CYS A 33 -20.93 8.66 5.97
N LEU A 34 -19.68 8.95 5.62
CA LEU A 34 -18.81 9.85 6.38
C LEU A 34 -18.92 11.33 5.94
N LYS A 35 -19.83 11.67 5.03
CA LYS A 35 -20.06 13.07 4.63
C LYS A 35 -20.94 13.82 5.64
N SER A 36 -20.95 15.15 5.52
CA SER A 36 -21.75 16.07 6.34
C SER A 36 -23.25 15.71 6.44
N CYS A 37 -23.79 14.98 5.45
CA CYS A 37 -25.18 14.51 5.47
C CYS A 37 -25.48 13.39 6.47
N CYS A 38 -24.47 12.67 6.99
CA CYS A 38 -24.65 11.52 7.89
C CYS A 38 -23.70 11.51 9.10
N ILE A 39 -22.63 12.29 9.07
CA ILE A 39 -21.57 12.22 10.10
C ILE A 39 -21.88 13.02 11.38
N GLN A 40 -22.87 13.92 11.36
CA GLN A 40 -23.19 14.75 12.52
C GLN A 40 -23.58 13.87 13.72
N ALA A 41 -22.87 14.03 14.84
CA ALA A 41 -22.99 13.22 16.05
C ALA A 41 -22.63 11.72 15.92
N ALA A 42 -22.04 11.31 14.80
CA ALA A 42 -21.50 9.97 14.65
C ALA A 42 -20.38 9.71 15.67
N LYS A 43 -20.35 8.48 16.18
CA LYS A 43 -19.31 8.00 17.08
C LYS A 43 -18.72 6.73 16.51
N LEU A 44 -17.40 6.63 16.57
CA LEU A 44 -16.66 5.44 16.16
C LEU A 44 -15.72 5.05 17.30
N PRO A 45 -15.39 3.76 17.45
CA PRO A 45 -14.32 3.38 18.35
C PRO A 45 -13.03 4.13 17.99
N LEU A 46 -12.23 4.48 18.98
CA LEU A 46 -10.93 5.14 18.81
C LEU A 46 -9.87 4.27 19.46
N TYR A 47 -8.87 3.89 18.67
CA TYR A 47 -7.63 3.32 19.13
C TYR A 47 -6.57 4.42 19.14
N ALA A 48 -6.16 4.84 20.34
CA ALA A 48 -5.08 5.78 20.52
C ALA A 48 -3.77 5.01 20.78
N PHE A 49 -2.83 5.07 19.84
CA PHE A 49 -1.56 4.34 19.91
C PHE A 49 -0.46 5.16 20.59
N LYS A 50 0.59 4.49 21.06
CA LYS A 50 1.73 5.16 21.68
C LYS A 50 2.73 5.55 20.60
N GLU A 51 3.13 6.82 20.54
CA GLU A 51 4.21 7.22 19.64
C GLU A 51 5.53 6.56 20.06
N VAL A 52 6.03 5.68 19.20
CA VAL A 52 7.32 5.02 19.40
C VAL A 52 8.43 5.90 18.84
N GLU A 53 9.33 6.35 19.71
CA GLU A 53 10.44 7.19 19.29
C GLU A 53 11.59 6.39 18.68
N LYS A 54 12.06 5.27 19.26
CA LYS A 54 13.31 4.59 18.85
C LYS A 54 13.10 3.37 17.94
N VAL A 55 13.99 3.20 16.95
CA VAL A 55 14.10 1.96 16.17
C VAL A 55 15.22 1.09 16.75
N GLY A 56 14.86 -0.07 17.31
CA GLY A 56 15.85 -1.12 17.61
C GLY A 56 16.68 -0.97 18.89
N GLY A 57 16.12 -0.38 19.96
CA GLY A 57 16.64 -0.55 21.33
C GLY A 57 16.01 -1.77 22.01
N LYS A 58 16.58 -2.25 23.13
CA LYS A 58 16.05 -3.34 23.99
C LYS A 58 14.60 -3.14 24.50
N ASP A 59 13.95 -2.05 24.10
CA ASP A 59 12.61 -1.62 24.49
C ASP A 59 11.55 -1.81 23.39
N LEU A 60 11.91 -2.25 22.17
CA LEU A 60 10.94 -3.05 21.41
C LEU A 60 11.01 -4.46 22.00
N PRO A 61 9.87 -5.11 22.30
CA PRO A 61 9.91 -6.51 22.64
C PRO A 61 10.67 -7.22 21.51
N LEU A 62 11.82 -7.81 21.83
CA LEU A 62 12.26 -8.97 21.07
C LEU A 62 11.01 -9.83 20.92
N CYS A 63 10.73 -10.32 19.71
CA CYS A 63 9.65 -11.26 19.47
C CYS A 63 9.92 -12.54 20.28
N LYS A 64 9.63 -12.47 21.58
CA LYS A 64 9.79 -13.45 22.64
C LYS A 64 8.58 -13.24 23.53
N ASP A 65 7.70 -14.24 23.45
CA ASP A 65 6.42 -14.40 24.15
C ASP A 65 5.24 -13.52 23.71
N GLN A 66 4.57 -14.02 22.66
CA GLN A 66 3.13 -14.32 22.56
C GLN A 66 2.13 -13.61 23.51
N SER A 67 2.17 -12.28 23.65
CA SER A 67 0.95 -11.51 23.87
C SER A 67 0.44 -11.05 22.52
N VAL A 68 -0.73 -11.53 22.07
CA VAL A 68 -1.40 -10.95 20.91
C VAL A 68 -1.59 -9.47 21.21
N ALA A 69 -0.98 -8.58 20.41
CA ALA A 69 -1.13 -7.14 20.61
C ALA A 69 -2.63 -6.80 20.55
N PHE A 70 -3.10 -5.93 21.44
CA PHE A 70 -4.52 -5.59 21.53
C PHE A 70 -5.09 -5.11 20.17
N LEU A 71 -4.28 -4.41 19.37
CA LEU A 71 -4.63 -3.98 18.01
C LEU A 71 -4.97 -5.16 17.08
N ASP A 72 -4.22 -6.26 17.10
CA ASP A 72 -4.49 -7.44 16.26
C ASP A 72 -5.85 -8.05 16.59
N SER A 73 -6.11 -8.22 17.88
CA SER A 73 -7.39 -8.77 18.34
C SER A 73 -8.56 -7.85 17.97
N LEU A 74 -8.36 -6.53 18.07
CA LEU A 74 -9.36 -5.54 17.67
C LEU A 74 -9.62 -5.58 16.16
N ILE A 75 -8.58 -5.55 15.32
CA ILE A 75 -8.74 -5.60 13.86
C ILE A 75 -9.46 -6.87 13.44
N LEU A 76 -9.01 -8.04 13.92
CA LEU A 76 -9.59 -9.32 13.52
C LEU A 76 -11.02 -9.48 14.03
N GLY A 77 -11.30 -9.13 15.29
CA GLY A 77 -12.64 -9.20 15.86
C GLY A 77 -13.64 -8.28 15.14
N GLU A 78 -13.26 -7.03 14.88
CA GLU A 78 -14.11 -6.09 14.14
C GLU A 78 -14.28 -6.52 12.67
N TRP A 79 -13.23 -7.03 12.03
CA TRP A 79 -13.30 -7.53 10.66
C TRP A 79 -14.25 -8.74 10.53
N GLU A 80 -14.19 -9.68 11.47
CA GLU A 80 -15.10 -10.84 11.56
C GLU A 80 -16.55 -10.42 11.82
N ASP A 81 -16.79 -9.43 12.68
CA ASP A 81 -18.13 -8.85 12.88
C ASP A 81 -18.71 -8.34 11.55
N ARG A 82 -17.92 -7.57 10.78
CA ARG A 82 -18.36 -7.06 9.48
C ARG A 82 -18.57 -8.18 8.46
N MET A 83 -17.85 -9.30 8.59
CA MET A 83 -18.07 -10.50 7.77
C MET A 83 -19.40 -11.15 8.09
N GLN A 84 -19.70 -11.37 9.37
CA GLN A 84 -20.96 -11.93 9.83
C GLN A 84 -22.16 -11.05 9.42
N ARG A 85 -21.96 -9.74 9.38
CA ARG A 85 -22.95 -8.75 8.92
C ARG A 85 -23.09 -8.67 7.39
N GLY A 86 -22.23 -9.36 6.63
CA GLY A 86 -22.33 -9.46 5.17
C GLY A 86 -21.81 -8.25 4.39
N LEU A 87 -20.94 -7.42 4.98
CA LEU A 87 -20.48 -6.18 4.33
C LEU A 87 -19.46 -6.41 3.20
N PHE A 88 -18.91 -7.62 3.07
CA PHE A 88 -17.95 -7.96 2.02
C PHE A 88 -18.65 -8.40 0.73
N ARG A 89 -17.98 -8.16 -0.41
CA ARG A 89 -18.50 -8.55 -1.73
C ARG A 89 -18.43 -10.05 -2.01
N TYR A 90 -17.61 -10.78 -1.27
CA TYR A 90 -17.44 -12.23 -1.32
C TYR A 90 -16.73 -12.72 -0.06
N ASP A 91 -16.77 -14.02 0.17
CA ASP A 91 -16.03 -14.69 1.23
C ASP A 91 -14.61 -15.02 0.76
N VAL A 92 -13.62 -14.35 1.33
CA VAL A 92 -12.20 -14.56 1.01
C VAL A 92 -11.63 -15.80 1.67
N THR A 93 -12.24 -16.29 2.76
CA THR A 93 -11.75 -17.46 3.50
C THR A 93 -11.97 -18.76 2.72
N ALA A 94 -12.84 -18.72 1.70
CA ALA A 94 -13.07 -19.80 0.76
C ALA A 94 -12.06 -19.81 -0.42
N CYS A 95 -11.16 -18.84 -0.52
CA CYS A 95 -10.16 -18.80 -1.59
C CYS A 95 -9.11 -19.90 -1.40
N GLU A 96 -8.81 -20.63 -2.49
CA GLU A 96 -7.77 -21.66 -2.48
C GLU A 96 -6.39 -20.99 -2.51
N THR A 97 -5.56 -21.26 -1.50
CA THR A 97 -4.20 -20.72 -1.39
C THR A 97 -3.19 -21.85 -1.24
N LYS A 98 -2.06 -21.77 -1.97
CA LYS A 98 -0.95 -22.73 -1.87
C LYS A 98 0.40 -22.04 -2.02
N VAL A 99 1.41 -22.59 -1.37
CA VAL A 99 2.81 -22.24 -1.64
C VAL A 99 3.26 -23.01 -2.88
N ILE A 100 3.73 -22.30 -3.89
CA ILE A 100 4.33 -22.86 -5.10
C ILE A 100 5.67 -23.51 -4.70
N PRO A 101 5.89 -24.79 -5.03
CA PRO A 101 7.16 -25.45 -4.76
C PRO A 101 8.32 -24.79 -5.51
N GLY A 102 9.45 -24.58 -4.81
CA GLY A 102 10.70 -24.09 -5.39
C GLY A 102 11.54 -23.30 -4.37
N GLU A 103 12.51 -22.54 -4.87
CA GLU A 103 13.49 -21.83 -4.04
C GLU A 103 12.87 -20.61 -3.33
N TYR A 104 12.00 -19.90 -4.02
CA TYR A 104 11.39 -18.65 -3.57
C TYR A 104 10.14 -18.87 -2.74
N GLY A 105 9.41 -19.97 -2.97
CA GLY A 105 8.16 -20.27 -2.29
C GLY A 105 7.10 -19.20 -2.52
N PHE A 106 6.88 -18.82 -3.78
CA PHE A 106 5.78 -17.92 -4.17
C PHE A 106 4.44 -18.43 -3.67
N ILE A 107 3.53 -17.53 -3.33
CA ILE A 107 2.22 -17.91 -2.79
C ILE A 107 1.21 -17.68 -3.91
N ALA A 108 0.51 -18.72 -4.34
CA ALA A 108 -0.59 -18.61 -5.30
C ALA A 108 -1.92 -18.64 -4.55
N GLN A 109 -2.80 -17.69 -4.85
CA GLN A 109 -4.17 -17.67 -4.37
C GLN A 109 -5.14 -17.54 -5.54
N LEU A 110 -6.15 -18.40 -5.62
CA LEU A 110 -7.21 -18.31 -6.62
C LEU A 110 -8.34 -17.42 -6.11
N ASN A 111 -8.59 -16.32 -6.82
CA ASN A 111 -9.57 -15.30 -6.44
C ASN A 111 -10.53 -15.00 -7.61
N GLU A 112 -11.33 -16.02 -7.98
CA GLU A 112 -12.25 -15.97 -9.13
C GLU A 112 -13.36 -14.91 -8.93
N GLY A 113 -13.68 -14.17 -9.99
CA GLY A 113 -14.76 -13.18 -9.96
C GLY A 113 -14.50 -11.92 -9.11
N ARG A 114 -13.38 -11.85 -8.36
CA ARG A 114 -12.97 -10.63 -7.64
C ARG A 114 -12.86 -9.43 -8.58
N HIS A 115 -12.29 -9.62 -9.75
CA HIS A 115 -12.09 -8.57 -10.75
C HIS A 115 -13.41 -8.03 -11.30
N LEU A 116 -14.43 -8.86 -11.48
CA LEU A 116 -15.78 -8.44 -11.92
C LEU A 116 -16.48 -7.58 -10.87
N LYS A 117 -16.15 -7.82 -9.60
CA LYS A 117 -16.66 -7.05 -8.47
C LYS A 117 -15.77 -5.86 -8.14
N LYS A 118 -14.60 -5.69 -8.77
CA LYS A 118 -13.69 -4.56 -8.52
C LYS A 118 -14.23 -3.33 -9.26
N ARG A 119 -14.10 -2.15 -8.65
CA ARG A 119 -14.44 -0.89 -9.33
C ARG A 119 -13.46 -0.65 -10.48
N PRO A 120 -13.90 -0.11 -11.63
CA PRO A 120 -13.00 0.33 -12.67
C PRO A 120 -12.13 1.48 -12.17
N THR A 121 -10.93 1.60 -12.72
CA THR A 121 -10.06 2.74 -12.45
C THR A 121 -10.64 3.98 -13.13
N GLU A 122 -10.99 5.01 -12.35
CA GLU A 122 -11.65 6.23 -12.85
C GLU A 122 -10.65 7.35 -13.21
N PHE A 123 -9.35 7.07 -13.20
CA PHE A 123 -8.29 8.03 -13.53
C PHE A 123 -7.42 7.53 -14.68
N GLN A 124 -6.76 8.48 -15.35
CA GLN A 124 -5.80 8.17 -16.40
C GLN A 124 -4.53 7.60 -15.75
N VAL A 125 -3.89 6.65 -16.42
CA VAL A 125 -2.69 5.96 -15.91
C VAL A 125 -1.42 6.57 -16.50
N ASP A 126 -1.42 7.90 -16.66
CA ASP A 126 -0.34 8.70 -17.23
C ASP A 126 0.48 9.42 -16.14
N LYS A 127 -0.17 9.77 -15.02
CA LYS A 127 0.44 10.51 -13.92
C LYS A 127 0.32 9.81 -12.58
N VAL A 128 1.45 9.73 -11.87
CA VAL A 128 1.55 9.26 -10.48
C VAL A 128 0.82 10.20 -9.53
N LEU A 129 0.93 11.52 -9.75
CA LEU A 129 0.25 12.55 -8.96
C LEU A 129 -0.90 13.15 -9.77
N GLN A 130 -2.11 13.05 -9.22
CA GLN A 130 -3.31 13.65 -9.77
C GLN A 130 -4.09 14.35 -8.66
N PRO A 131 -4.77 15.48 -8.95
CA PRO A 131 -5.61 16.14 -7.95
C PRO A 131 -6.71 15.20 -7.46
N PHE A 132 -7.06 15.32 -6.19
CA PHE A 132 -8.23 14.65 -5.64
C PHE A 132 -9.49 15.13 -6.38
N ASP A 133 -10.42 14.20 -6.62
CA ASP A 133 -11.68 14.48 -7.31
C ASP A 133 -12.84 13.95 -6.47
N GLU A 134 -13.59 14.86 -5.86
CA GLU A 134 -14.71 14.51 -4.99
C GLU A 134 -15.87 13.84 -5.73
N SER A 135 -15.98 14.08 -7.05
CA SER A 135 -17.03 13.49 -7.89
C SER A 135 -16.83 11.99 -8.05
N LYS A 136 -15.58 11.54 -8.12
CA LYS A 136 -15.18 10.13 -8.22
C LYS A 136 -15.35 9.39 -6.90
N PHE A 137 -15.22 8.06 -6.93
CA PHE A 137 -15.24 7.30 -5.68
C PHE A 137 -14.08 7.70 -4.76
N ASN A 138 -14.39 7.90 -3.48
CA ASN A 138 -13.41 8.21 -2.44
C ASN A 138 -13.94 7.74 -1.06
N PHE A 139 -13.05 7.60 -0.08
CA PHE A 139 -13.41 6.99 1.20
C PHE A 139 -14.37 7.79 2.08
N THR A 140 -14.62 9.08 1.82
CA THR A 140 -15.70 9.81 2.53
C THR A 140 -17.10 9.29 2.17
N LYS A 141 -17.22 8.54 1.05
CA LYS A 141 -18.47 7.96 0.55
C LYS A 141 -18.78 6.58 1.12
N ILE A 142 -17.89 5.95 1.89
CA ILE A 142 -18.16 4.64 2.51
C ILE A 142 -19.17 4.80 3.66
N GLY A 143 -19.91 3.74 3.96
CA GLY A 143 -20.78 3.69 5.14
C GLY A 143 -19.97 3.59 6.43
N GLN A 144 -20.44 4.21 7.50
CA GLN A 144 -19.79 4.19 8.82
C GLN A 144 -19.59 2.76 9.35
N GLU A 145 -20.48 1.83 8.98
CA GLU A 145 -20.36 0.40 9.32
C GLU A 145 -19.17 -0.31 8.67
N GLU A 146 -18.61 0.24 7.58
CA GLU A 146 -17.38 -0.26 6.98
C GLU A 146 -16.14 0.19 7.76
N VAL A 147 -16.27 1.19 8.64
CA VAL A 147 -15.18 1.66 9.51
C VAL A 147 -15.08 0.77 10.75
N LEU A 148 -13.86 0.36 11.09
CA LEU A 148 -13.56 -0.39 12.30
C LEU A 148 -13.38 0.58 13.47
N PHE A 149 -12.44 1.53 13.33
CA PHE A 149 -12.11 2.50 14.36
C PHE A 149 -11.31 3.69 13.80
N GLN A 150 -11.28 4.77 14.55
CA GLN A 150 -10.34 5.89 14.43
C GLN A 150 -8.96 5.44 14.97
N PHE A 151 -7.88 5.87 14.32
CA PHE A 151 -6.52 5.48 14.66
C PHE A 151 -5.62 6.71 14.79
N GLU A 152 -5.25 7.06 16.02
CA GLU A 152 -4.59 8.34 16.33
C GLU A 152 -3.48 8.18 17.37
N ALA A 153 -2.55 9.13 17.41
CA ALA A 153 -1.53 9.18 18.45
C ALA A 153 -2.15 9.58 19.80
N SER A 154 -1.76 8.88 20.86
CA SER A 154 -2.19 9.17 22.24
C SER A 154 -1.51 10.42 22.79
N SER A 155 -2.28 11.28 23.45
CA SER A 155 -1.74 12.45 24.18
C SER A 155 -0.98 12.06 25.45
N ASP A 156 -1.33 10.92 26.04
CA ASP A 156 -0.88 10.51 27.38
C ASP A 156 0.29 9.51 27.32
N ALA A 157 0.86 9.29 26.12
CA ALA A 157 1.93 8.33 25.84
C ALA A 157 1.60 6.88 26.25
N GLU A 158 0.32 6.53 26.39
CA GLU A 158 -0.17 5.19 26.71
C GLU A 158 -1.22 4.75 25.69
N VAL A 159 -1.30 3.45 25.43
CA VAL A 159 -2.30 2.89 24.52
C VAL A 159 -3.67 2.98 25.18
N GLN A 160 -4.65 3.58 24.50
CA GLN A 160 -6.01 3.75 25.00
C GLN A 160 -7.02 3.31 23.94
N PHE A 161 -8.16 2.77 24.41
CA PHE A 161 -9.27 2.40 23.55
C PHE A 161 -10.57 3.00 24.08
N PHE A 162 -11.25 3.75 23.22
CA PHE A 162 -12.52 4.37 23.53
C PHE A 162 -13.57 3.77 22.59
N PRO A 163 -14.50 2.93 23.08
CA PRO A 163 -15.44 2.23 22.21
C PRO A 163 -16.43 3.16 21.50
N ASN A 164 -16.62 4.39 22.00
CA ASN A 164 -17.58 5.37 21.47
C ASN A 164 -17.00 6.78 21.53
N ALA A 165 -15.95 7.05 20.75
CA ALA A 165 -15.37 8.39 20.64
C ALA A 165 -16.13 9.23 19.60
N PRO A 166 -16.27 10.55 19.82
CA PRO A 166 -16.76 11.45 18.77
C PRO A 166 -15.77 11.45 17.59
N ILE A 167 -16.28 11.71 16.39
CA ILE A 167 -15.45 11.95 15.22
C ILE A 167 -15.16 13.45 15.13
N ASP A 168 -13.89 13.85 15.23
CA ASP A 168 -13.47 15.23 15.09
C ASP A 168 -13.29 15.61 13.62
N VAL A 169 -14.39 16.04 12.98
CA VAL A 169 -14.37 16.38 11.55
C VAL A 169 -13.38 17.51 11.22
N GLU A 170 -13.12 18.43 12.17
CA GLU A 170 -12.20 19.55 11.95
C GLU A 170 -10.75 19.11 11.94
N ASN A 171 -10.35 18.25 12.89
CA ASN A 171 -8.98 17.73 12.94
C ASN A 171 -8.72 16.61 11.93
N SER A 172 -9.78 16.03 11.36
CA SER A 172 -9.74 15.00 10.34
C SER A 172 -8.99 13.75 10.82
N PRO A 173 -9.67 12.85 11.55
CA PRO A 173 -9.06 11.65 12.08
C PRO A 173 -8.57 10.75 10.96
N SER A 174 -7.59 9.92 11.29
CA SER A 174 -7.26 8.76 10.46
C SER A 174 -8.15 7.59 10.87
N VAL A 175 -8.55 6.77 9.90
CA VAL A 175 -9.47 5.65 10.17
C VAL A 175 -8.95 4.34 9.59
N VAL A 176 -9.31 3.24 10.24
CA VAL A 176 -9.14 1.88 9.73
C VAL A 176 -10.51 1.36 9.30
N ALA A 177 -10.63 0.93 8.05
CA ALA A 177 -11.87 0.42 7.46
C ALA A 177 -11.65 -0.94 6.80
N ILE A 178 -12.71 -1.74 6.62
CA ILE A 178 -12.60 -2.98 5.87
C ILE A 178 -12.31 -2.70 4.40
N ASN A 179 -11.49 -3.56 3.78
CA ASN A 179 -11.53 -3.65 2.33
C ASN A 179 -12.70 -4.56 1.94
N VAL A 180 -13.79 -3.99 1.44
CA VAL A 180 -14.98 -4.76 1.01
C VAL A 180 -14.70 -5.75 -0.13
N SER A 181 -13.54 -5.69 -0.78
CA SER A 181 -13.02 -6.68 -1.73
C SER A 181 -11.69 -7.29 -1.23
N PRO A 182 -11.73 -8.03 -0.11
CA PRO A 182 -10.55 -8.42 0.63
C PRO A 182 -9.71 -9.43 -0.15
N ILE A 183 -8.40 -9.31 -0.07
CA ILE A 183 -7.45 -10.24 -0.71
C ILE A 183 -7.19 -11.42 0.22
N GLU A 184 -7.06 -11.15 1.51
CA GLU A 184 -6.84 -12.17 2.53
C GLU A 184 -7.63 -11.78 3.80
N TYR A 185 -7.69 -12.69 4.75
CA TYR A 185 -8.21 -12.51 6.08
C TYR A 185 -7.62 -11.27 6.79
N GLY A 186 -8.50 -10.51 7.44
CA GLY A 186 -8.16 -9.24 8.09
C GLY A 186 -7.72 -8.13 7.12
N HIS A 187 -8.08 -8.21 5.83
CA HIS A 187 -7.74 -7.14 4.89
C HIS A 187 -8.49 -5.84 5.19
N VAL A 188 -7.75 -4.86 5.70
CA VAL A 188 -8.19 -3.51 6.05
C VAL A 188 -7.48 -2.43 5.25
N LEU A 189 -8.03 -1.22 5.31
CA LEU A 189 -7.49 0.00 4.73
C LEU A 189 -7.18 0.98 5.87
N LEU A 190 -5.97 1.51 5.91
CA LEU A 190 -5.64 2.68 6.73
C LEU A 190 -5.78 3.92 5.85
N ILE A 191 -6.66 4.84 6.26
CA ILE A 191 -6.98 6.07 5.52
C ILE A 191 -6.55 7.26 6.38
N PRO A 192 -5.37 7.85 6.13
CA PRO A 192 -4.87 8.98 6.90
C PRO A 192 -5.72 10.23 6.70
N ARG A 193 -6.10 10.88 7.80
CA ARG A 193 -6.82 12.16 7.83
C ARG A 193 -7.93 12.26 6.78
N ILE A 194 -8.95 11.42 6.92
CA ILE A 194 -9.93 11.10 5.86
C ILE A 194 -10.67 12.31 5.29
N PHE A 195 -10.89 13.38 6.05
CA PHE A 195 -11.59 14.59 5.61
C PHE A 195 -10.66 15.62 4.93
N GLU A 196 -9.34 15.45 5.00
CA GLU A 196 -8.37 16.25 4.24
C GLU A 196 -8.34 15.84 2.76
N CYS A 197 -8.92 14.69 2.43
CA CYS A 197 -9.06 14.19 1.05
C CYS A 197 -7.74 14.18 0.29
N PHE A 198 -6.64 13.78 0.95
CA PHE A 198 -5.35 13.71 0.29
C PHE A 198 -5.42 12.78 -0.93
N PRO A 199 -4.88 13.19 -2.09
CA PRO A 199 -4.74 12.26 -3.23
C PRO A 199 -3.83 11.10 -2.86
N GLN A 200 -3.80 10.04 -3.67
CA GLN A 200 -2.95 8.86 -3.45
C GLN A 200 -1.46 9.20 -3.63
N ARG A 201 -0.90 9.89 -2.62
CA ARG A 201 0.48 10.36 -2.53
C ARG A 201 1.05 10.11 -1.14
N ILE A 202 2.34 9.82 -1.07
CA ILE A 202 3.09 9.70 0.18
C ILE A 202 3.57 11.08 0.63
N ASP A 203 3.37 11.36 1.92
CA ASP A 203 4.01 12.43 2.68
C ASP A 203 4.64 11.85 3.98
N HIS A 204 5.37 12.68 4.73
CA HIS A 204 6.06 12.25 5.95
C HIS A 204 5.10 11.82 7.07
N ALA A 205 3.99 12.54 7.27
CA ALA A 205 3.08 12.31 8.38
C ALA A 205 2.26 11.03 8.15
N SER A 206 1.70 10.87 6.95
CA SER A 206 0.90 9.70 6.60
C SER A 206 1.73 8.41 6.54
N PHE A 207 2.97 8.47 6.09
CA PHE A 207 3.86 7.31 6.09
C PHE A 207 4.30 6.91 7.51
N LEU A 208 4.60 7.88 8.37
CA LEU A 208 4.90 7.62 9.77
C LEU A 208 3.72 6.96 10.50
N LEU A 209 2.48 7.39 10.22
CA LEU A 209 1.27 6.75 10.74
C LEU A 209 1.19 5.27 10.33
N ALA A 210 1.49 4.95 9.07
CA ALA A 210 1.52 3.56 8.60
C ALA A 210 2.59 2.72 9.32
N LEU A 211 3.78 3.28 9.56
CA LEU A 211 4.81 2.61 10.37
C LEU A 211 4.36 2.39 11.81
N HIS A 212 3.70 3.36 12.45
CA HIS A 212 3.14 3.17 13.79
C HIS A 212 2.12 2.03 13.82
N MET A 213 1.24 1.93 12.83
CA MET A 213 0.30 0.80 12.74
C MET A 213 1.03 -0.55 12.66
N ALA A 214 2.09 -0.65 11.86
CA ALA A 214 2.88 -1.88 11.75
C ALA A 214 3.63 -2.24 13.05
N VAL A 215 4.17 -1.24 13.74
CA VAL A 215 4.85 -1.40 15.03
C VAL A 215 3.86 -1.83 16.11
N GLU A 216 2.68 -1.21 16.15
CA GLU A 216 1.66 -1.48 17.17
C GLU A 216 0.92 -2.80 16.98
N ALA A 217 0.78 -3.26 15.74
CA ALA A 217 0.34 -4.61 15.48
C ALA A 217 1.34 -5.64 16.05
N GLY A 218 2.64 -5.31 16.02
CA GLY A 218 3.70 -6.15 16.59
C GLY A 218 3.80 -7.54 15.95
N ASN A 219 3.17 -7.74 14.79
CA ASN A 219 2.99 -9.05 14.16
C ASN A 219 3.72 -9.09 12.80
N PRO A 220 4.72 -9.98 12.62
CA PRO A 220 5.48 -10.06 11.37
C PRO A 220 4.64 -10.56 10.19
N TYR A 221 3.47 -11.15 10.44
CA TYR A 221 2.55 -11.61 9.40
C TYR A 221 1.51 -10.57 9.02
N PHE A 222 1.43 -9.46 9.77
CA PHE A 222 0.67 -8.28 9.39
C PHE A 222 1.56 -7.35 8.57
N ARG A 223 1.19 -7.14 7.31
CA ARG A 223 1.96 -6.32 6.37
C ARG A 223 1.11 -5.17 5.91
N LEU A 224 1.74 -4.00 5.75
CA LEU A 224 1.11 -2.86 5.09
C LEU A 224 1.69 -2.70 3.69
N GLY A 225 0.81 -2.41 2.75
CA GLY A 225 1.11 -2.21 1.35
C GLY A 225 0.61 -0.86 0.87
N TYR A 226 1.39 -0.20 0.03
CA TYR A 226 1.00 1.00 -0.68
C TYR A 226 1.22 0.83 -2.18
N ASN A 227 0.30 1.38 -2.96
CA ASN A 227 0.39 1.44 -4.42
C ASN A 227 0.26 2.91 -4.83
N SER A 228 1.17 3.42 -5.66
CA SER A 228 0.98 4.72 -6.31
C SER A 228 0.00 4.61 -7.48
N LEU A 229 -0.52 5.74 -7.98
CA LEU A 229 -1.11 5.75 -9.32
C LEU A 229 -0.02 5.34 -10.33
N GLY A 230 -0.40 4.61 -11.38
CA GLY A 230 0.55 3.95 -12.30
C GLY A 230 1.12 2.63 -11.80
N ALA A 231 0.96 2.31 -10.51
CA ALA A 231 1.42 1.06 -9.89
C ALA A 231 0.25 0.28 -9.27
N PHE A 232 -0.88 0.25 -9.98
CA PHE A 232 -2.11 -0.48 -9.66
C PHE A 232 -2.88 -0.04 -8.39
N ALA A 233 -2.65 1.18 -7.91
CA ALA A 233 -3.70 1.87 -7.15
C ALA A 233 -4.97 1.99 -8.00
N THR A 234 -6.15 1.99 -7.37
CA THR A 234 -7.43 2.14 -8.08
C THR A 234 -8.33 3.23 -7.52
N ILE A 235 -7.90 3.90 -6.45
CA ILE A 235 -8.63 4.99 -5.81
C ILE A 235 -7.64 6.13 -5.59
N ASN A 236 -8.01 7.34 -6.00
CA ASN A 236 -7.20 8.54 -5.78
C ASN A 236 -7.62 9.26 -4.48
N HIS A 237 -7.50 8.53 -3.36
CA HIS A 237 -7.64 9.04 -2.01
C HIS A 237 -6.64 8.24 -1.19
N LEU A 238 -5.70 8.92 -0.52
CA LEU A 238 -4.61 8.31 0.24
C LEU A 238 -5.10 7.17 1.13
N HIS A 239 -4.59 5.97 0.84
CA HIS A 239 -4.80 4.80 1.66
C HIS A 239 -3.61 3.84 1.58
N PHE A 240 -3.39 3.15 2.69
CA PHE A 240 -2.57 1.95 2.78
C PHE A 240 -3.51 0.75 2.89
N GLN A 241 -3.06 -0.41 2.42
CA GLN A 241 -3.75 -1.67 2.55
C GLN A 241 -2.99 -2.53 3.56
N ALA A 242 -3.68 -3.35 4.33
CA ALA A 242 -3.01 -4.28 5.23
C ALA A 242 -3.79 -5.58 5.33
N TYR A 243 -3.12 -6.71 5.52
CA TYR A 243 -3.76 -7.98 5.86
C TYR A 243 -2.79 -8.93 6.58
N TYR A 244 -3.34 -10.03 7.09
CA TYR A 244 -2.59 -11.07 7.76
C TYR A 244 -2.35 -12.25 6.82
N LEU A 245 -1.10 -12.66 6.65
CA LEU A 245 -0.80 -13.94 6.01
C LEU A 245 0.37 -14.60 6.74
N ALA A 246 0.08 -15.74 7.39
CA ALA A 246 1.00 -16.50 8.24
C ALA A 246 2.08 -17.27 7.46
N VAL A 247 2.60 -16.67 6.39
CA VAL A 247 3.67 -17.18 5.54
C VAL A 247 4.61 -16.02 5.22
N PRO A 248 5.95 -16.19 5.34
CA PRO A 248 6.90 -15.19 4.86
C PRO A 248 6.77 -15.00 3.33
N PHE A 249 6.68 -13.76 2.90
CA PHE A 249 6.63 -13.44 1.48
C PHE A 249 7.98 -13.75 0.83
N PRO A 250 7.99 -14.18 -0.45
CA PRO A 250 9.22 -14.40 -1.21
C PRO A 250 10.21 -13.23 -1.14
N ILE A 251 9.73 -11.99 -1.23
CA ILE A 251 10.58 -10.80 -1.20
C ILE A 251 11.30 -10.61 0.15
N GLU A 252 10.69 -11.04 1.26
CA GLU A 252 11.25 -10.93 2.61
C GLU A 252 12.42 -11.91 2.82
N LYS A 253 12.45 -12.99 2.03
CA LYS A 253 13.52 -13.99 2.06
C LYS A 253 14.67 -13.64 1.11
N ALA A 254 14.46 -12.69 0.20
CA ALA A 254 15.45 -12.35 -0.81
C ALA A 254 16.68 -11.65 -0.17
N PRO A 255 17.90 -12.01 -0.58
CA PRO A 255 19.10 -11.40 -0.04
C PRO A 255 19.19 -9.91 -0.40
N THR A 256 19.85 -9.13 0.44
CA THR A 256 20.07 -7.70 0.21
C THR A 256 21.55 -7.35 0.27
N LYS A 257 21.97 -6.37 -0.53
CA LYS A 257 23.32 -5.79 -0.48
C LYS A 257 23.23 -4.36 0.03
N LYS A 258 23.82 -4.08 1.19
CA LYS A 258 23.91 -2.71 1.71
C LYS A 258 24.65 -1.81 0.71
N ILE A 259 24.07 -0.65 0.41
CA ILE A 259 24.66 0.35 -0.48
C ILE A 259 24.92 1.68 0.20
N ALA A 260 24.16 2.02 1.25
CA ALA A 260 24.37 3.24 2.03
C ALA A 260 23.99 3.08 3.50
N LYS A 261 24.49 3.99 4.34
CA LYS A 261 24.00 4.24 5.70
C LYS A 261 23.98 5.74 5.91
N LEU A 262 22.80 6.30 6.20
CA LEU A 262 22.63 7.73 6.44
C LEU A 262 23.06 8.10 7.87
N ASN A 263 23.32 9.39 8.11
CA ASN A 263 23.77 9.91 9.40
C ASN A 263 22.79 9.58 10.54
N ARG A 264 21.50 9.52 10.23
CA ARG A 264 20.40 9.17 11.16
C ARG A 264 20.27 7.66 11.43
N GLY A 265 21.21 6.86 10.96
CA GLY A 265 21.27 5.43 11.23
C GLY A 265 20.48 4.53 10.27
N VAL A 266 19.75 5.12 9.32
CA VAL A 266 18.99 4.36 8.30
C VAL A 266 19.96 3.68 7.33
N LYS A 267 19.81 2.36 7.18
CA LYS A 267 20.54 1.51 6.24
C LYS A 267 19.70 1.38 4.97
N ILE A 268 20.33 1.59 3.82
CA ILE A 268 19.71 1.39 2.51
C ILE A 268 20.45 0.26 1.80
N SER A 269 19.70 -0.72 1.31
CA SER A 269 20.22 -1.89 0.62
C SER A 269 19.52 -2.09 -0.73
N LYS A 270 20.22 -2.65 -1.71
CA LYS A 270 19.61 -3.13 -2.97
C LYS A 270 19.12 -4.57 -2.76
N LEU A 271 17.92 -4.87 -3.25
CA LEU A 271 17.38 -6.23 -3.31
C LEU A 271 18.12 -7.07 -4.35
N LEU A 272 18.48 -8.30 -4.01
CA LEU A 272 19.21 -9.23 -4.87
C LEU A 272 18.40 -10.51 -5.10
N ASN A 273 18.70 -11.20 -6.20
CA ASN A 273 18.13 -12.51 -6.55
C ASN A 273 16.59 -12.54 -6.50
N TYR A 274 15.94 -11.43 -6.81
CA TYR A 274 14.50 -11.30 -6.89
C TYR A 274 14.14 -10.61 -8.22
N PRO A 275 13.02 -10.96 -8.87
CA PRO A 275 12.72 -10.48 -10.23
C PRO A 275 12.46 -8.97 -10.28
N ILE A 276 11.97 -8.38 -9.18
CA ILE A 276 11.77 -6.94 -9.05
C ILE A 276 13.02 -6.28 -8.48
N ARG A 277 13.46 -5.20 -9.11
CA ARG A 277 14.53 -4.34 -8.57
C ARG A 277 13.94 -3.36 -7.56
N GLY A 278 14.54 -3.32 -6.38
CA GLY A 278 14.02 -2.55 -5.26
C GLY A 278 15.09 -2.10 -4.29
N LEU A 279 14.74 -1.10 -3.49
CA LEU A 279 15.52 -0.64 -2.34
C LEU A 279 14.86 -1.12 -1.05
N VAL A 280 15.67 -1.50 -0.08
CA VAL A 280 15.23 -1.93 1.25
C VAL A 280 15.81 -0.97 2.29
N PHE A 281 14.93 -0.41 3.11
CA PHE A 281 15.24 0.56 4.15
C PHE A 281 15.02 -0.08 5.52
N GLU A 282 16.01 0.03 6.39
CA GLU A 282 16.01 -0.59 7.72
C GLU A 282 16.74 0.31 8.73
N GLY A 283 16.37 0.22 10.00
CA GLY A 283 17.06 0.94 11.08
C GLY A 283 16.64 2.41 11.19
N GLY A 284 17.57 3.29 11.54
CA GLY A 284 17.27 4.64 12.04
C GLY A 284 17.52 4.73 13.55
N HIS A 285 17.80 5.93 14.07
CA HIS A 285 17.85 6.16 15.51
C HIS A 285 16.42 6.25 16.07
N LEU A 286 15.55 6.93 15.31
CA LEU A 286 14.14 7.07 15.58
C LEU A 286 13.26 6.46 14.47
N LEU A 287 12.01 6.10 14.78
CA LEU A 287 11.07 5.57 13.78
C LEU A 287 10.81 6.61 12.69
N LYS A 288 10.74 7.87 13.10
CA LYS A 288 10.64 9.03 12.22
C LYS A 288 11.83 9.18 11.27
N ASP A 289 13.03 8.74 11.65
CA ASP A 289 14.17 8.78 10.72
C ASP A 289 13.95 7.83 9.54
N LEU A 290 13.51 6.59 9.82
CA LEU A 290 13.14 5.62 8.77
C LEU A 290 11.98 6.14 7.93
N ALA A 291 10.92 6.63 8.60
CA ALA A 291 9.74 7.16 7.93
C ALA A 291 10.12 8.27 6.96
N ASN A 292 10.88 9.25 7.43
CA ASN A 292 11.26 10.42 6.64
C ASN A 292 12.13 10.03 5.45
N THR A 293 13.15 9.17 5.66
CA THR A 293 14.01 8.72 4.57
C THR A 293 13.20 8.01 3.48
N VAL A 294 12.28 7.12 3.85
CA VAL A 294 11.43 6.45 2.85
C VAL A 294 10.50 7.45 2.17
N SER A 295 9.86 8.36 2.92
CA SER A 295 9.00 9.41 2.37
C SER A 295 9.75 10.30 1.38
N ASP A 296 10.99 10.69 1.67
CA ASP A 296 11.81 11.50 0.76
C ASP A 296 12.08 10.76 -0.56
N ALA A 297 12.37 9.45 -0.49
CA ALA A 297 12.50 8.60 -1.68
C ALA A 297 11.20 8.59 -2.49
N CYS A 298 10.05 8.40 -1.82
CA CYS A 298 8.75 8.34 -2.46
C CYS A 298 8.39 9.69 -3.09
N ILE A 299 8.61 10.81 -2.39
CA ILE A 299 8.40 12.17 -2.91
C ILE A 299 9.24 12.42 -4.17
N CYS A 300 10.50 11.98 -4.18
CA CYS A 300 11.34 12.01 -5.37
C CYS A 300 10.69 11.24 -6.54
N LEU A 301 10.26 9.99 -6.34
CA LEU A 301 9.63 9.18 -7.37
C LEU A 301 8.33 9.81 -7.90
N GLN A 302 7.49 10.33 -7.00
CA GLN A 302 6.21 10.97 -7.33
C GLN A 302 6.40 12.22 -8.19
N HIS A 303 7.37 13.07 -7.86
CA HIS A 303 7.67 14.28 -8.65
C HIS A 303 8.30 13.96 -10.02
N ASN A 304 9.00 12.83 -10.14
CA ASN A 304 9.57 12.36 -11.39
C ASN A 304 8.62 11.44 -12.18
N ASN A 305 7.35 11.33 -11.77
CA ASN A 305 6.34 10.51 -12.41
C ASN A 305 6.72 9.02 -12.56
N ILE A 306 7.46 8.47 -11.58
CA ILE A 306 7.86 7.07 -11.57
C ILE A 306 6.88 6.29 -10.70
N PRO A 307 6.11 5.34 -11.24
CA PRO A 307 5.22 4.51 -10.43
C PRO A 307 5.98 3.57 -9.49
N TYR A 308 5.43 3.34 -8.30
CA TYR A 308 6.06 2.50 -7.29
C TYR A 308 5.05 1.89 -6.32
N ASN A 309 5.52 0.87 -5.63
CA ASN A 309 4.83 0.22 -4.52
C ASN A 309 5.72 0.22 -3.28
N ILE A 310 5.10 0.10 -2.11
CA ILE A 310 5.81 -0.04 -0.84
C ILE A 310 5.26 -1.23 -0.08
N LEU A 311 6.13 -2.10 0.41
CA LEU A 311 5.80 -3.10 1.42
C LEU A 311 6.46 -2.73 2.74
N ILE A 312 5.66 -2.56 3.79
CA ILE A 312 6.11 -2.45 5.18
C ILE A 312 5.93 -3.82 5.81
N SER A 313 7.02 -4.36 6.35
CA SER A 313 7.13 -5.73 6.85
C SER A 313 7.88 -5.78 8.18
N ASP A 314 7.94 -6.96 8.79
CA ASP A 314 8.67 -7.24 10.02
C ASP A 314 8.35 -6.23 11.14
N CYS A 315 7.05 -6.04 11.42
CA CYS A 315 6.54 -5.11 12.44
C CYS A 315 7.02 -3.65 12.22
N GLY A 316 7.15 -3.22 10.96
CA GLY A 316 7.60 -1.87 10.61
C GLY A 316 9.12 -1.67 10.58
N ARG A 317 9.91 -2.72 10.82
CA ARG A 317 11.39 -2.63 10.81
C ARG A 317 12.00 -2.62 9.43
N GLN A 318 11.30 -3.16 8.44
CA GLN A 318 11.81 -3.32 7.08
C GLN A 318 10.79 -2.79 6.07
N VAL A 319 11.27 -1.87 5.23
CA VAL A 319 10.46 -1.23 4.18
C VAL A 319 11.08 -1.48 2.82
N PHE A 320 10.31 -2.06 1.91
CA PHE A 320 10.68 -2.26 0.51
C PHE A 320 10.06 -1.17 -0.35
N LEU A 321 10.89 -0.45 -1.12
CA LEU A 321 10.45 0.50 -2.14
C LEU A 321 10.72 -0.11 -3.52
N LEU A 322 9.65 -0.29 -4.30
CA LEU A 322 9.63 -1.07 -5.52
C LEU A 322 9.11 -0.23 -6.69
N PRO A 323 9.98 0.51 -7.39
CA PRO A 323 9.62 1.16 -8.65
C PRO A 323 9.23 0.13 -9.72
N GLN A 324 8.19 0.42 -10.51
CA GLN A 324 7.74 -0.46 -11.59
C GLN A 324 7.27 0.32 -12.82
N CYS A 325 7.20 -0.35 -13.97
CA CYS A 325 6.79 0.27 -15.24
C CYS A 325 5.73 -0.54 -16.01
N TYR A 326 5.02 -1.47 -15.35
CA TYR A 326 4.13 -2.37 -16.08
C TYR A 326 2.95 -1.66 -16.75
N ALA A 327 2.29 -0.73 -16.07
CA ALA A 327 1.16 0.01 -16.65
C ALA A 327 1.59 0.87 -17.86
N GLU A 328 2.79 1.44 -17.82
CA GLU A 328 3.39 2.17 -18.94
C GLU A 328 3.64 1.23 -20.13
N LYS A 329 4.26 0.07 -19.89
CA LYS A 329 4.45 -0.96 -20.92
C LYS A 329 3.14 -1.44 -21.54
N GLN A 330 2.07 -1.56 -20.74
CA GLN A 330 0.75 -1.91 -21.25
C GLN A 330 0.22 -0.81 -22.18
N ALA A 331 0.36 0.46 -21.79
CA ALA A 331 -0.07 1.60 -22.61
C ALA A 331 0.73 1.73 -23.92
N LEU A 332 2.01 1.39 -23.90
CA LEU A 332 2.88 1.39 -25.08
C LEU A 332 2.73 0.12 -25.96
N GLY A 333 1.97 -0.88 -25.52
CA GLY A 333 1.82 -2.15 -26.23
C GLY A 333 3.06 -3.06 -26.18
N GLU A 334 3.96 -2.80 -25.24
CA GLU A 334 5.21 -3.55 -25.04
C GLU A 334 5.04 -4.77 -24.11
N ALA A 335 3.94 -4.81 -23.34
CA ALA A 335 3.65 -5.91 -22.44
C ALA A 335 3.33 -7.21 -23.21
N SER A 336 3.89 -8.33 -22.76
CA SER A 336 3.63 -9.66 -23.34
C SER A 336 2.14 -10.02 -23.37
N ALA A 337 1.64 -10.43 -24.54
CA ALA A 337 0.25 -10.87 -24.72
C ALA A 337 -0.14 -12.04 -23.80
N GLU A 338 0.79 -12.96 -23.54
CA GLU A 338 0.59 -14.08 -22.60
C GLU A 338 0.34 -13.56 -21.18
N LEU A 339 1.11 -12.57 -20.74
CA LEU A 339 0.97 -11.98 -19.40
C LEU A 339 -0.30 -11.13 -19.30
N LEU A 340 -0.66 -10.40 -20.35
CA LEU A 340 -1.91 -9.65 -20.42
C LEU A 340 -3.14 -10.57 -20.29
N ASP A 341 -3.09 -11.76 -20.89
CA ASP A 341 -4.16 -12.76 -20.84
C ASP A 341 -4.39 -13.33 -19.42
N THR A 342 -3.36 -13.36 -18.57
CA THR A 342 -3.52 -13.71 -17.14
C THR A 342 -4.39 -12.69 -16.39
N GLN A 343 -4.45 -11.45 -16.91
CA GLN A 343 -5.10 -10.30 -16.31
C GLN A 343 -4.58 -9.96 -14.90
N VAL A 344 -3.45 -10.51 -14.46
CA VAL A 344 -2.90 -10.19 -13.13
C VAL A 344 -2.51 -8.71 -13.12
N ASN A 345 -2.92 -8.01 -12.06
CA ASN A 345 -2.55 -6.63 -11.82
C ASN A 345 -1.45 -6.65 -10.75
N PRO A 346 -0.18 -6.46 -11.11
CA PRO A 346 0.94 -6.62 -10.19
C PRO A 346 1.05 -5.41 -9.24
N ALA A 347 0.17 -5.37 -8.24
CA ALA A 347 0.23 -4.42 -7.15
C ALA A 347 1.24 -4.92 -6.10
N VAL A 348 1.34 -4.21 -4.98
CA VAL A 348 2.27 -4.50 -3.88
C VAL A 348 2.25 -5.97 -3.44
N TRP A 349 1.09 -6.62 -3.41
CA TRP A 349 0.98 -8.00 -2.95
C TRP A 349 1.62 -8.98 -3.93
N GLU A 350 1.30 -8.86 -5.22
CA GLU A 350 1.84 -9.72 -6.27
C GLU A 350 3.35 -9.52 -6.43
N ILE A 351 3.82 -8.27 -6.48
CA ILE A 351 5.25 -8.01 -6.62
C ILE A 351 6.06 -8.46 -5.40
N SER A 352 5.43 -8.56 -4.24
CA SER A 352 6.06 -9.09 -3.02
C SER A 352 6.02 -10.63 -2.97
N GLY A 353 5.30 -11.26 -3.89
CA GLY A 353 5.28 -12.70 -4.10
C GLY A 353 4.00 -13.41 -3.63
N HIS A 354 2.96 -12.66 -3.25
CA HIS A 354 1.61 -13.19 -3.10
C HIS A 354 0.81 -13.00 -4.39
N MET A 355 0.85 -14.01 -5.25
CA MET A 355 0.24 -14.04 -6.57
C MET A 355 -1.28 -14.28 -6.48
N VAL A 356 -2.07 -13.20 -6.59
CA VAL A 356 -3.53 -13.28 -6.63
C VAL A 356 -3.99 -13.56 -8.06
N LEU A 357 -4.27 -14.84 -8.35
CA LEU A 357 -4.60 -15.35 -9.67
C LEU A 357 -6.11 -15.31 -9.91
N LYS A 358 -6.51 -14.98 -11.14
CA LYS A 358 -7.91 -14.75 -11.51
C LYS A 358 -8.58 -15.96 -12.15
N ARG A 359 -7.79 -16.91 -12.68
CA ARG A 359 -8.28 -18.08 -13.43
C ARG A 359 -7.78 -19.35 -12.79
N ARG A 360 -8.66 -20.35 -12.69
CA ARG A 360 -8.31 -21.69 -12.18
C ARG A 360 -7.12 -22.31 -12.91
N LYS A 361 -7.07 -22.17 -14.24
CA LYS A 361 -5.94 -22.64 -15.05
C LYS A 361 -4.60 -22.08 -14.56
N ASP A 362 -4.50 -20.76 -14.38
CA ASP A 362 -3.26 -20.11 -13.93
C ASP A 362 -2.87 -20.58 -12.53
N TYR A 363 -3.84 -20.86 -11.66
CA TYR A 363 -3.60 -21.38 -10.31
C TYR A 363 -3.11 -22.83 -10.33
N GLU A 364 -3.73 -23.69 -11.11
CA GLU A 364 -3.34 -25.10 -11.25
C GLU A 364 -1.92 -25.21 -11.84
N GLU A 365 -1.63 -24.42 -12.87
CA GLU A 365 -0.34 -24.37 -13.58
C GLU A 365 0.69 -23.41 -12.93
N ALA A 366 0.37 -22.84 -11.76
CA ALA A 366 1.23 -21.86 -11.09
C ALA A 366 2.62 -22.45 -10.78
N SER A 367 3.66 -21.76 -11.24
CA SER A 367 5.07 -22.14 -11.03
C SER A 367 5.92 -20.91 -10.72
N GLU A 368 7.08 -21.10 -10.10
CA GLU A 368 8.01 -20.00 -9.83
C GLU A 368 8.47 -19.33 -11.12
N ALA A 369 8.63 -20.10 -12.20
CA ALA A 369 8.99 -19.57 -13.51
C ALA A 369 7.91 -18.61 -14.06
N ASN A 370 6.63 -18.91 -13.87
CA ASN A 370 5.53 -18.04 -14.28
C ASN A 370 5.50 -16.75 -13.45
N ALA A 371 5.63 -16.87 -12.12
CA ALA A 371 5.70 -15.72 -11.23
C ALA A 371 6.92 -14.84 -11.57
N TRP A 372 8.09 -15.45 -11.75
CA TRP A 372 9.32 -14.75 -12.12
C TRP A 372 9.17 -13.99 -13.43
N ARG A 373 8.61 -14.62 -14.46
CA ARG A 373 8.40 -13.99 -15.77
C ARG A 373 7.50 -12.76 -15.66
N LEU A 374 6.38 -12.86 -14.94
CA LEU A 374 5.49 -11.72 -14.72
C LEU A 374 6.23 -10.60 -13.99
N LEU A 375 6.90 -10.91 -12.88
CA LEU A 375 7.57 -9.90 -12.08
C LEU A 375 8.77 -9.26 -12.79
N ALA A 376 9.51 -10.01 -13.60
CA ALA A 376 10.59 -9.46 -14.42
C ALA A 376 10.07 -8.47 -15.47
N GLU A 377 8.87 -8.70 -16.01
CA GLU A 377 8.21 -7.76 -16.92
C GLU A 377 7.81 -6.45 -16.22
N VAL A 378 7.43 -6.55 -14.95
CA VAL A 378 7.01 -5.41 -14.12
C VAL A 378 8.18 -4.54 -13.68
N SER A 379 9.33 -5.17 -13.44
CA SER A 379 10.54 -4.50 -12.98
C SER A 379 11.07 -3.50 -14.00
N LEU A 380 11.70 -2.44 -13.48
CA LEU A 380 12.58 -1.60 -14.28
C LEU A 380 13.78 -2.42 -14.81
N SER A 381 14.33 -1.99 -15.95
CA SER A 381 15.64 -2.44 -16.40
C SER A 381 16.73 -2.11 -15.37
N GLU A 382 17.90 -2.74 -15.47
CA GLU A 382 19.01 -2.46 -14.55
C GLU A 382 19.49 -1.00 -14.70
N GLU A 383 19.59 -0.50 -15.92
CA GLU A 383 20.03 0.86 -16.24
C GLU A 383 19.04 1.88 -15.68
N ARG A 384 17.73 1.69 -15.94
CA ARG A 384 16.69 2.59 -15.44
C ARG A 384 16.61 2.54 -13.91
N PHE A 385 16.77 1.36 -13.30
CA PHE A 385 16.80 1.25 -11.84
C PHE A 385 18.01 1.97 -11.22
N GLN A 386 19.17 1.93 -11.88
CA GLN A 386 20.35 2.69 -11.44
C GLN A 386 20.12 4.20 -11.53
N GLU A 387 19.54 4.69 -12.63
CA GLU A 387 19.16 6.08 -12.79
C GLU A 387 18.18 6.54 -11.70
N VAL A 388 17.11 5.77 -11.47
CA VAL A 388 16.11 6.05 -10.44
C VAL A 388 16.74 6.03 -9.03
N SER A 389 17.64 5.09 -8.76
CA SER A 389 18.37 5.04 -7.50
C SER A 389 19.22 6.30 -7.31
N CYS A 390 19.94 6.74 -8.34
CA CYS A 390 20.72 7.98 -8.31
C CYS A 390 19.84 9.21 -8.03
N LEU A 391 18.66 9.31 -8.67
CA LEU A 391 17.70 10.40 -8.41
C LEU A 391 17.27 10.43 -6.94
N ILE A 392 16.92 9.27 -6.37
CA ILE A 392 16.55 9.15 -4.95
C ILE A 392 17.71 9.63 -4.06
N PHE A 393 18.93 9.15 -4.29
CA PHE A 393 20.09 9.54 -3.48
C PHE A 393 20.41 11.03 -3.60
N GLN A 394 20.32 11.61 -4.79
CA GLN A 394 20.51 13.05 -4.99
C GLN A 394 19.48 13.88 -4.22
N ALA A 395 18.21 13.47 -4.24
CA ALA A 395 17.16 14.13 -3.48
C ALA A 395 17.42 14.07 -1.96
N MET A 396 17.81 12.90 -1.44
CA MET A 396 18.14 12.71 -0.02
C MET A 396 19.36 13.53 0.43
N THR A 397 20.42 13.60 -0.39
CA THR A 397 21.62 14.39 -0.07
C THR A 397 21.39 15.89 -0.14
N SER A 398 20.43 16.32 -0.95
CA SER A 398 20.05 17.73 -1.05
C SER A 398 19.22 18.17 0.18
N SER A 399 18.50 17.26 0.83
CA SER A 399 17.87 17.47 2.14
C SER A 399 18.86 17.31 3.32
N GLU A 400 19.94 16.54 3.13
CA GLU A 400 20.99 16.30 4.12
C GLU A 400 22.31 16.97 3.67
N LEU A 401 22.44 18.29 3.80
CA LEU A 401 23.73 18.98 3.65
C LEU A 401 24.70 18.52 4.75
N GLU A 402 25.35 17.37 4.50
CA GLU A 402 26.74 16.95 4.82
C GLU A 402 26.84 15.40 4.88
N VAL A 403 27.10 14.73 3.75
CA VAL A 403 27.73 13.39 3.75
C VAL A 403 28.70 13.24 2.57
N LYS A 404 29.93 12.81 2.89
CA LYS A 404 30.96 12.39 1.94
C LYS A 404 30.50 11.17 1.15
N CYS A 405 30.31 11.35 -0.16
CA CYS A 405 30.18 10.24 -1.10
C CYS A 405 31.55 9.60 -1.32
N GLN A 406 31.72 8.31 -1.03
CA GLN A 406 32.86 7.53 -1.54
C GLN A 406 32.50 7.02 -2.93
N CYS A 407 32.72 7.85 -3.95
CA CYS A 407 32.83 7.37 -5.31
C CYS A 407 34.23 6.81 -5.51
N VAL A 408 34.30 5.59 -6.04
CA VAL A 408 35.54 4.95 -6.49
C VAL A 408 36.06 5.74 -7.69
N GLU A 409 37.22 6.38 -7.53
CA GLU A 409 37.95 7.00 -8.65
C GLU A 409 38.69 5.91 -9.44
N GLU A 410 38.25 5.64 -10.66
CA GLU A 410 39.16 5.18 -11.72
C GLU A 410 39.49 6.37 -12.62
N ALA A 411 40.79 6.68 -12.69
CA ALA A 411 41.35 7.81 -13.38
C ALA A 411 41.26 7.66 -14.91
N GLY A 412 40.74 8.69 -15.57
CA GLY A 412 40.78 8.83 -17.03
C GLY A 412 40.53 10.28 -17.43
N SER A 413 41.54 10.92 -18.02
CA SER A 413 41.67 12.36 -18.25
C SER A 413 40.93 12.92 -19.50
N SER A 414 40.09 13.95 -19.29
CA SER A 414 39.82 15.14 -20.16
C SER A 414 39.26 14.97 -21.61
N PRO A 415 38.75 16.03 -22.30
CA PRO A 415 38.19 17.32 -21.86
C PRO A 415 36.74 17.58 -22.35
N SER A 416 36.11 18.58 -21.74
CA SER A 416 34.77 19.14 -21.99
C SER A 416 34.48 19.62 -23.43
N PRO A 417 33.21 19.56 -23.89
CA PRO A 417 32.71 20.49 -24.89
C PRO A 417 31.60 21.42 -24.35
N ALA A 418 31.55 22.59 -24.98
CA ALA A 418 30.81 23.78 -24.62
C ALA A 418 29.28 23.65 -24.70
N MET A 419 28.60 24.45 -23.87
CA MET A 419 27.17 24.71 -23.95
C MET A 419 26.83 25.41 -25.27
N VAL A 420 25.84 24.88 -26.00
CA VAL A 420 25.15 25.59 -27.07
C VAL A 420 23.67 25.63 -26.73
N ALA A 421 23.14 26.85 -26.61
CA ALA A 421 21.72 27.12 -26.47
C ALA A 421 20.99 26.78 -27.78
N GLY A 422 19.84 26.12 -27.67
CA GLY A 422 18.99 25.79 -28.81
C GLY A 422 17.54 25.67 -28.39
N SER A 423 16.80 26.77 -28.56
CA SER A 423 15.34 26.81 -28.61
C SER A 423 14.80 26.01 -29.80
N GLN A 424 13.75 25.22 -29.61
CA GLN A 424 12.57 25.26 -30.49
C GLN A 424 11.43 24.35 -29.97
N GLU A 425 10.27 24.98 -29.86
CA GLU A 425 8.95 24.39 -29.67
C GLU A 425 8.61 23.44 -30.83
N CYS A 426 7.99 22.30 -30.53
CA CYS A 426 7.36 21.46 -31.55
C CYS A 426 5.90 21.21 -31.15
N LEU A 427 5.01 21.86 -31.91
CA LEU A 427 3.56 21.70 -31.90
C LEU A 427 3.20 20.33 -32.46
N VAL A 428 2.40 19.55 -31.71
CA VAL A 428 1.74 18.34 -32.22
C VAL A 428 0.39 18.75 -32.80
N LEU A 429 0.19 18.45 -34.08
CA LEU A 429 -1.07 18.58 -34.79
C LEU A 429 -2.02 17.42 -34.42
N GLN A 430 -3.27 17.82 -34.22
CA GLN A 430 -4.54 17.12 -33.93
C GLN A 430 -4.61 15.59 -34.06
#